data_AF-A0A0M0JJ49-F1
#
_entry.id   AF-A0A0M0JJ49-F1
#
_cell.length_a   1.000
_cell.length_b   1.000
_cell.length_c   1.000
_cell.angle_alpha   90.00
_cell.angle_beta   90.00
_cell.angle_gamma   90.00
#
_symmetry.space_group_name_H-M   'P 1'
#
loop_
_entity.id
_entity.type
_entity.pdbx_description
1 polymer ?
#
loop_
_entity_poly.entity_id
_entity_poly.type
_entity_poly.pdbx_seq_one_letter_code
_entity_poly.pdbx_strand_id
1 'polypeptide(L)'
;MSALLRSFGGNESDAMLRAAFQALNGLWKQYGLVPGVDFKAALDAADAIGASVHCIDRDVDETLRLLRGALGEVDLARFMTTLPPKELMAGMLRGGSIGDVVESLKDRAQVAALRRHLNRAAPSIVEVMLHQRDRLMVKQLRRQVPQGVVVAVVGLAHMDGIEHEWLLQDDLQTGHS
;
A
#
# COMPACT_ATOMS: atom_id res chain seq x y z
N MET A 1 10.49 15.50 -13.79
CA MET A 1 11.32 15.25 -12.59
C MET A 1 11.77 16.51 -11.83
N SER A 2 11.53 17.75 -12.29
CA SER A 2 12.03 18.98 -11.62
C SER A 2 10.97 19.85 -10.91
N ALA A 3 9.71 19.42 -10.89
CA ALA A 3 8.63 20.09 -10.16
C ALA A 3 8.39 19.52 -8.74
N LEU A 4 8.85 18.30 -8.48
CA LEU A 4 8.58 17.54 -7.25
C LEU A 4 9.42 17.98 -6.03
N LEU A 5 10.33 18.95 -6.20
CA LEU A 5 11.32 19.35 -5.18
C LEU A 5 11.09 20.76 -4.62
N ARG A 6 10.04 21.49 -5.04
CA ARG A 6 9.92 22.93 -4.76
C ARG A 6 8.81 23.34 -3.77
N SER A 7 8.21 22.40 -3.04
CA SER A 7 7.15 22.73 -2.09
C SER A 7 7.23 21.85 -0.84
N PHE A 8 8.24 22.07 0.01
CA PHE A 8 8.26 21.44 1.33
C PHE A 8 8.63 22.47 2.40
N GLY A 9 7.61 23.02 3.06
CA GLY A 9 7.71 23.65 4.37
C GLY A 9 7.95 22.55 5.42
N GLY A 10 8.98 22.73 6.23
CA GLY A 10 9.67 21.64 6.94
C GLY A 10 9.17 21.32 8.36
N ASN A 11 9.49 20.09 8.76
CA ASN A 11 9.74 19.65 10.14
C ASN A 11 10.77 18.50 10.12
N GLU A 12 11.56 18.33 11.19
CA GLU A 12 12.61 17.29 11.25
C GLU A 12 12.06 15.85 11.16
N SER A 13 10.85 15.63 11.68
CA SER A 13 10.16 14.34 11.55
C SER A 13 9.79 14.02 10.10
N ASP A 14 9.61 15.03 9.25
CA ASP A 14 9.37 14.86 7.81
C ASP A 14 10.62 14.43 7.07
N ALA A 15 11.76 15.02 7.42
CA ALA A 15 13.06 14.60 6.91
C ALA A 15 13.38 13.16 7.33
N MET A 16 13.10 12.78 8.58
CA MET A 16 13.36 11.43 9.08
C MET A 16 12.49 10.37 8.39
N LEU A 17 11.19 10.61 8.26
CA LEU A 17 10.29 9.69 7.53
C LEU A 17 10.67 9.58 6.05
N ARG A 18 11.06 10.69 5.40
CA ARG A 18 11.54 10.68 4.02
C ARG A 18 12.86 9.91 3.88
N ALA A 19 13.80 10.09 4.80
CA ALA A 19 15.06 9.37 4.82
C ALA A 19 14.84 7.86 5.04
N ALA A 20 13.96 7.48 5.96
CA ALA A 20 13.58 6.09 6.18
C ALA A 20 12.93 5.47 4.92
N PHE A 21 12.02 6.22 4.27
CA PHE A 21 11.37 5.79 3.04
C PHE A 21 12.38 5.65 1.88
N GLN A 22 13.34 6.58 1.75
CA GLN A 22 14.40 6.53 0.75
C GLN A 22 15.38 5.37 1.01
N ALA A 23 15.76 5.12 2.26
CA ALA A 23 16.61 4.01 2.65
C ALA A 23 15.92 2.67 2.36
N LEU A 24 14.63 2.54 2.71
CA LEU A 24 13.79 1.40 2.31
C LEU A 24 13.76 1.27 0.79
N ASN A 25 13.44 2.31 0.03
CA ASN A 25 13.44 2.24 -1.44
C ASN A 25 14.79 1.79 -2.02
N GLY A 26 15.91 2.25 -1.46
CA GLY A 26 17.25 1.84 -1.86
C GLY A 26 17.50 0.35 -1.61
N LEU A 27 17.11 -0.13 -0.43
CA LEU A 27 17.12 -1.55 -0.07
C LEU A 27 16.31 -2.37 -1.09
N TRP A 28 15.06 -2.01 -1.33
CA TRP A 28 14.17 -2.78 -2.20
C TRP A 28 14.73 -2.88 -3.63
N LYS A 29 15.26 -1.76 -4.16
CA LYS A 29 15.93 -1.73 -5.48
C LYS A 29 17.14 -2.67 -5.56
N GLN A 30 17.96 -2.74 -4.52
CA GLN A 30 19.14 -3.62 -4.49
C GLN A 30 18.75 -5.11 -4.54
N TYR A 31 17.56 -5.45 -4.06
CA TYR A 31 17.03 -6.83 -4.08
C TYR A 31 16.04 -7.08 -5.22
N GLY A 32 15.99 -6.21 -6.24
CA GLY A 32 15.20 -6.41 -7.45
C GLY A 32 13.70 -6.17 -7.30
N LEU A 33 13.22 -5.76 -6.12
CA LEU A 33 11.89 -5.16 -5.97
C LEU A 33 12.04 -3.68 -6.29
N VAL A 34 11.74 -3.27 -7.51
CA VAL A 34 11.68 -1.84 -7.83
C VAL A 34 10.22 -1.40 -7.65
N PRO A 35 9.89 -0.70 -6.55
CA PRO A 35 8.57 -0.12 -6.38
C PRO A 35 8.19 0.67 -7.63
N GLY A 36 7.09 0.29 -8.26
CA GLY A 36 6.54 0.96 -9.42
C GLY A 36 7.08 0.54 -10.79
N VAL A 37 7.84 -0.55 -10.90
CA VAL A 37 8.05 -1.19 -12.22
C VAL A 37 6.72 -1.67 -12.81
N ASP A 38 5.84 -2.28 -12.00
CA ASP A 38 4.51 -2.69 -12.45
C ASP A 38 3.67 -1.50 -12.92
N PHE A 39 3.73 -0.39 -12.19
CA PHE A 39 3.05 0.84 -12.58
C PHE A 39 3.64 1.46 -13.85
N LYS A 40 4.97 1.47 -14.00
CA LYS A 40 5.61 1.92 -15.25
C LYS A 40 5.20 1.04 -16.42
N ALA A 41 5.22 -0.28 -16.27
CA ALA A 41 4.80 -1.22 -17.31
C ALA A 41 3.33 -1.00 -17.70
N ALA A 42 2.47 -0.70 -16.71
CA ALA A 42 1.08 -0.35 -16.97
C ALA A 42 0.93 0.95 -17.76
N LEU A 43 1.72 1.98 -17.42
CA LEU A 43 1.75 3.25 -18.15
C LEU A 43 2.24 3.06 -19.59
N ASP A 44 3.34 2.33 -19.78
CA ASP A 44 3.89 2.03 -21.10
C ASP A 44 2.87 1.24 -21.96
N ALA A 45 2.17 0.27 -21.37
CA ALA A 45 1.14 -0.50 -22.05
C ALA A 45 -0.09 0.34 -22.42
N ALA A 46 -0.51 1.25 -21.54
CA ALA A 46 -1.60 2.18 -21.80
C ALA A 46 -1.26 3.15 -22.94
N ASP A 47 -0.04 3.70 -22.94
CA ASP A 47 0.46 4.59 -24.00
C ASP A 47 0.47 3.89 -25.37
N ALA A 48 0.93 2.64 -25.42
CA ALA A 48 1.00 1.84 -26.66
C ALA A 48 -0.36 1.63 -27.34
N ILE A 49 -1.47 1.66 -26.58
CA ILE A 49 -2.84 1.50 -27.10
C ILE A 49 -3.64 2.81 -27.09
N GLY A 50 -3.05 3.92 -26.67
CA GLY A 50 -3.73 5.20 -26.51
C GLY A 50 -4.83 5.23 -25.44
N ALA A 51 -4.71 4.40 -24.41
CA ALA A 51 -5.69 4.35 -23.31
C ALA A 51 -5.54 5.53 -22.34
N SER A 52 -6.66 6.02 -21.82
CA SER A 52 -6.67 7.05 -20.78
C SER A 52 -6.19 6.47 -19.45
N VAL A 53 -5.28 7.19 -18.78
CA VAL A 53 -4.71 6.80 -17.50
C VAL A 53 -5.23 7.71 -16.39
N HIS A 54 -5.64 7.11 -15.28
CA HIS A 54 -6.09 7.82 -14.08
C HIS A 54 -5.38 7.29 -12.84
N CYS A 55 -4.83 8.19 -12.01
CA CYS A 55 -4.37 7.81 -10.67
C CYS A 55 -5.58 7.66 -9.76
N ILE A 56 -5.75 6.47 -9.16
CA ILE A 56 -6.89 6.16 -8.28
C ILE A 56 -6.53 6.18 -6.80
N ASP A 57 -5.24 6.30 -6.48
CA ASP A 57 -4.75 6.31 -5.10
C ASP A 57 -4.69 7.73 -4.53
N ARG A 58 -4.47 7.81 -3.22
CA ARG A 58 -4.27 9.04 -2.48
C ARG A 58 -2.95 9.71 -2.86
N ASP A 59 -2.93 11.03 -2.79
CA ASP A 59 -1.67 11.78 -2.83
C ASP A 59 -0.71 11.31 -1.71
N VAL A 60 0.58 11.22 -2.04
CA VAL A 60 1.59 10.71 -1.11
C VAL A 60 1.78 11.62 0.10
N ASP A 61 1.67 12.93 -0.06
CA ASP A 61 1.85 13.89 1.03
C ASP A 61 0.67 13.81 2.01
N GLU A 62 -0.55 13.63 1.50
CA GLU A 62 -1.71 13.35 2.36
C GLU A 62 -1.55 12.03 3.12
N THR A 63 -1.04 11.00 2.44
CA THR A 63 -0.77 9.68 3.05
C THR A 63 0.25 9.80 4.19
N LEU A 64 1.36 10.51 3.97
CA LEU A 64 2.38 10.76 4.99
C LEU A 64 1.83 11.57 6.17
N ARG A 65 1.01 12.60 5.89
CA ARG A 65 0.37 13.42 6.94
C ARG A 65 -0.51 12.56 7.84
N LEU A 66 -1.37 11.71 7.26
CA LEU A 66 -2.25 10.82 8.03
C LEU A 66 -1.45 9.74 8.77
N LEU A 67 -0.39 9.22 8.16
CA LEU A 67 0.48 8.22 8.78
C LEU A 67 1.15 8.75 10.04
N ARG A 68 1.58 10.02 10.06
CA ARG A 68 2.11 10.66 11.27
C ARG A 68 1.10 10.68 12.41
N GLY A 69 -0.16 10.98 12.11
CA GLY A 69 -1.25 10.93 13.09
C GLY A 69 -1.43 9.52 13.64
N ALA A 70 -1.53 8.53 12.74
CA ALA A 70 -1.70 7.13 13.12
C ALA A 70 -0.54 6.56 13.94
N LEU A 71 0.70 7.01 13.70
CA LEU A 71 1.87 6.64 14.50
C LEU A 71 1.75 7.09 15.96
N GLY A 72 1.14 8.25 16.22
CA GLY A 72 0.87 8.72 17.58
C GLY A 72 -0.17 7.87 18.34
N GLU A 73 -1.00 7.12 17.62
CA GLU A 73 -2.04 6.25 18.19
C GLU A 73 -1.57 4.80 18.40
N VAL A 74 -0.32 4.48 18.03
CA VAL A 74 0.21 3.12 18.18
C VAL A 74 0.50 2.84 19.67
N ASP A 75 -0.24 1.88 20.21
CA ASP A 75 0.10 1.25 21.49
C ASP A 75 1.38 0.41 21.34
N LEU A 76 2.48 0.92 21.89
CA LEU A 76 3.79 0.27 21.85
C LEU A 76 3.79 -1.08 22.58
N ALA A 77 3.08 -1.22 23.70
CA ALA A 77 3.01 -2.48 24.44
C ALA A 77 2.30 -3.55 23.62
N ARG A 78 1.16 -3.21 23.01
CA ARG A 78 0.47 -4.11 22.07
C ARG A 78 1.35 -4.47 20.88
N PHE A 79 2.03 -3.48 20.28
CA PHE A 79 2.89 -3.71 19.14
C PHE A 79 4.01 -4.71 19.46
N MET A 80 4.68 -4.55 20.60
CA MET A 80 5.81 -5.39 21.02
C MET A 80 5.38 -6.78 21.51
N THR A 81 4.17 -6.92 22.04
CA THR A 81 3.64 -8.21 22.55
C THR A 81 2.90 -9.01 21.49
N THR A 82 2.51 -8.39 20.37
CA THR A 82 1.85 -9.09 19.26
C THR A 82 2.88 -9.96 18.54
N LEU A 83 2.73 -11.27 18.64
CA LEU A 83 3.65 -12.20 17.98
C LEU A 83 3.44 -12.21 16.45
N PRO A 84 4.54 -12.23 15.66
CA PRO A 84 4.47 -12.42 14.22
C PRO A 84 3.94 -13.82 13.85
N PRO A 85 3.37 -13.99 12.64
CA PRO A 85 2.96 -15.30 12.14
C PRO A 85 4.12 -16.29 12.19
N LYS A 86 3.83 -17.58 12.42
CA LYS A 86 4.86 -18.62 12.57
C LYS A 86 5.74 -18.72 11.33
N GLU A 87 5.18 -18.45 10.16
CA GLU A 87 5.83 -18.44 8.86
C GLU A 87 6.88 -17.33 8.78
N LEU A 88 6.53 -16.13 9.27
CA LEU A 88 7.44 -14.99 9.35
C LEU A 88 8.53 -15.21 10.42
N MET A 89 8.14 -15.75 11.57
CA MET A 89 9.07 -16.14 12.65
C MET A 89 10.09 -17.18 12.20
N ALA A 90 9.66 -18.20 11.45
CA ALA A 90 10.54 -19.22 10.90
C ALA A 90 11.54 -18.63 9.89
N GLY A 91 11.12 -17.66 9.07
CA GLY A 91 12.00 -16.93 8.18
C GLY A 91 13.08 -16.12 8.93
N MET A 92 12.69 -15.43 10.00
CA MET A 92 13.63 -14.67 10.84
C MET A 92 14.60 -15.58 11.61
N LEU A 93 14.11 -16.69 12.18
CA LEU A 93 14.94 -17.66 12.94
C LEU A 93 15.94 -18.42 12.05
N ARG A 94 15.63 -18.59 10.76
CA ARG A 94 16.55 -19.19 9.79
C ARG A 94 17.65 -18.24 9.31
N GLY A 95 17.71 -17.00 9.84
CA GLY A 95 18.65 -15.99 9.36
C GLY A 95 18.35 -15.57 7.92
N GLY A 96 17.07 -15.57 7.53
CA GLY A 96 16.63 -15.24 6.18
C GLY A 96 17.24 -13.93 5.70
N SER A 97 17.79 -13.97 4.48
CA SER A 97 18.32 -12.78 3.83
C SER A 97 17.18 -11.82 3.50
N ILE A 98 17.50 -10.54 3.28
CA ILE A 98 16.52 -9.58 2.74
C ILE A 98 15.91 -10.08 1.41
N GLY A 99 16.63 -10.90 0.65
CA GLY A 99 16.13 -11.58 -0.55
C GLY A 99 14.98 -12.55 -0.28
N ASP A 100 15.02 -13.28 0.84
CA ASP A 100 13.94 -14.21 1.22
C ASP A 100 12.68 -13.47 1.65
N VAL A 101 12.85 -12.33 2.34
CA VAL A 101 11.75 -11.42 2.67
C VAL A 101 11.15 -10.83 1.40
N VAL A 102 11.99 -10.42 0.46
CA VAL A 102 11.58 -9.90 -0.85
C VAL A 102 10.74 -10.93 -1.61
N GLU A 103 11.18 -12.19 -1.65
CA GLU A 103 10.45 -13.25 -2.36
C GLU A 103 9.11 -13.54 -1.69
N SER A 104 9.04 -13.50 -0.36
CA SER A 104 7.78 -13.62 0.39
C SER A 104 6.74 -12.55 0.03
N LEU A 105 7.19 -11.34 -0.32
CA LEU A 105 6.31 -10.22 -0.66
C LEU A 105 5.70 -10.30 -2.06
N LYS A 106 6.13 -11.27 -2.89
CA LYS A 106 5.49 -11.59 -4.17
C LYS A 106 4.28 -12.52 -4.02
N ASP A 107 4.13 -13.16 -2.87
CA ASP A 107 3.05 -14.10 -2.59
C ASP A 107 1.88 -13.40 -1.88
N ARG A 108 0.69 -13.45 -2.50
CA ARG A 108 -0.53 -12.82 -1.98
C ARG A 108 -0.93 -13.36 -0.60
N ALA A 109 -0.77 -14.65 -0.32
CA ALA A 109 -1.11 -15.25 0.96
C ALA A 109 -0.15 -14.79 2.08
N GLN A 110 1.14 -14.65 1.76
CA GLN A 110 2.14 -14.13 2.70
C GLN A 110 1.92 -12.65 3.00
N VAL A 111 1.64 -11.84 1.98
CA VAL A 111 1.26 -10.42 2.14
C VAL A 111 -0.01 -10.29 3.00
N ALA A 112 -1.02 -11.14 2.77
CA ALA A 112 -2.23 -11.16 3.58
C ALA A 112 -1.96 -11.55 5.05
N ALA A 113 -1.04 -12.50 5.30
CA ALA A 113 -0.63 -12.88 6.65
C ALA A 113 0.08 -11.74 7.38
N LEU A 114 1.00 -11.03 6.70
CA LEU A 114 1.68 -9.86 7.23
C LEU A 114 0.68 -8.75 7.55
N ARG A 115 -0.26 -8.46 6.64
CA ARG A 115 -1.34 -7.49 6.86
C ARG A 115 -2.15 -7.82 8.12
N ARG A 116 -2.58 -9.09 8.28
CA ARG A 116 -3.34 -9.52 9.47
C ARG A 116 -2.55 -9.32 10.77
N HIS A 117 -1.25 -9.58 10.75
CA HIS A 117 -0.40 -9.36 11.91
C HIS A 117 -0.27 -7.87 12.23
N LEU A 118 0.05 -7.03 11.23
CA LEU A 118 0.15 -5.58 11.41
C LEU A 118 -1.18 -4.97 11.88
N ASN A 119 -2.32 -5.49 11.42
CA ASN A 119 -3.62 -4.99 11.83
C ASN A 119 -3.89 -5.25 13.33
N ARG A 120 -3.37 -6.35 13.87
CA ARG A 120 -3.46 -6.62 15.32
C ARG A 120 -2.49 -5.75 16.12
N ALA A 121 -1.26 -5.59 15.61
CA ALA A 121 -0.20 -4.86 16.32
C ALA A 121 -0.42 -3.34 16.31
N ALA A 122 -0.72 -2.78 15.13
CA ALA A 122 -0.84 -1.35 14.85
C ALA A 122 -2.02 -1.06 13.90
N PRO A 123 -3.28 -1.25 14.36
CA PRO A 123 -4.49 -1.05 13.55
C PRO A 123 -4.58 0.35 12.94
N SER A 124 -4.17 1.42 13.64
CA SER A 124 -4.19 2.80 13.12
C SER A 124 -3.32 2.95 11.87
N ILE A 125 -2.17 2.26 11.82
CA ILE A 125 -1.27 2.26 10.66
C ILE A 125 -1.89 1.51 9.49
N VAL A 126 -2.46 0.33 9.73
CA VAL A 126 -3.13 -0.46 8.69
C VAL A 126 -4.33 0.29 8.11
N GLU A 127 -5.10 0.95 8.97
CA GLU A 127 -6.23 1.77 8.55
C GLU A 127 -5.80 2.88 7.57
N VAL A 128 -4.76 3.65 7.89
CA VAL A 128 -4.26 4.73 7.02
C VAL A 128 -3.55 4.20 5.77
N MET A 129 -2.70 3.20 5.93
CA MET A 129 -1.84 2.71 4.85
C MET A 129 -2.58 1.82 3.87
N LEU A 130 -3.68 1.16 4.28
CA LEU A 130 -4.43 0.23 3.45
C LEU A 130 -5.91 0.63 3.37
N HIS A 131 -6.69 0.42 4.43
CA HIS A 131 -8.16 0.43 4.33
C HIS A 131 -8.76 1.75 3.82
N GLN A 132 -8.25 2.90 4.26
CA GLN A 132 -8.70 4.19 3.73
C GLN A 132 -8.36 4.36 2.25
N ARG A 133 -7.20 3.86 1.83
CA ARG A 133 -6.75 3.90 0.43
C ARG A 133 -7.55 2.92 -0.42
N ASP A 134 -7.87 1.73 0.08
CA ASP A 134 -8.74 0.76 -0.58
C ASP A 134 -10.11 1.37 -0.90
N ARG A 135 -10.75 2.00 0.10
CA ARG A 135 -12.01 2.73 -0.07
C ARG A 135 -11.91 3.84 -1.10
N LEU A 136 -10.84 4.63 -1.04
CA LEU A 136 -10.61 5.72 -1.98
C LEU A 136 -10.43 5.20 -3.42
N MET A 137 -9.62 4.14 -3.59
CA MET A 137 -9.36 3.52 -4.89
C MET A 137 -10.64 2.98 -5.53
N VAL A 138 -11.47 2.26 -4.77
CA VAL A 138 -12.78 1.79 -5.26
C VAL A 138 -13.69 2.94 -5.64
N LYS A 139 -13.77 3.98 -4.79
CA LYS A 139 -14.56 5.18 -5.07
C LYS A 139 -14.09 5.88 -6.36
N GLN A 140 -12.78 5.99 -6.57
CA GLN A 140 -12.21 6.58 -7.78
C GLN A 140 -12.50 5.70 -9.00
N LEU A 141 -12.29 4.38 -8.92
CA LEU A 141 -12.57 3.44 -10.01
C LEU A 141 -14.03 3.56 -10.49
N ARG A 142 -14.99 3.50 -9.57
CA ARG A 142 -16.43 3.65 -9.89
C ARG A 142 -16.77 5.02 -10.48
N ARG A 143 -16.09 6.09 -10.03
CA ARG A 143 -16.34 7.46 -10.51
C ARG A 143 -15.77 7.69 -11.91
N GLN A 144 -14.56 7.19 -12.18
CA GLN A 144 -13.85 7.43 -13.44
C GLN A 144 -14.41 6.55 -14.57
N VAL A 145 -14.89 5.34 -14.25
CA VAL A 145 -15.43 4.40 -15.25
C VAL A 145 -16.81 3.93 -14.79
N PRO A 146 -17.86 4.75 -14.98
CA PRO A 146 -19.21 4.37 -14.59
C PRO A 146 -19.76 3.22 -15.44
N GLN A 147 -19.23 3.02 -16.66
CA GLN A 147 -19.58 1.93 -17.57
C GLN A 147 -18.35 1.49 -18.37
N GLY A 148 -18.29 0.21 -18.73
CA GLY A 148 -17.21 -0.37 -19.53
C GLY A 148 -16.27 -1.25 -18.73
N VAL A 149 -15.12 -1.58 -19.33
CA VAL A 149 -14.08 -2.43 -18.73
C VAL A 149 -12.88 -1.55 -18.40
N VAL A 150 -12.44 -1.58 -17.15
CA VAL A 150 -11.22 -0.93 -16.68
C VAL A 150 -10.23 -1.97 -16.18
N VAL A 151 -8.94 -1.72 -16.42
CA VAL A 151 -7.86 -2.50 -15.83
C VAL A 151 -7.20 -1.64 -14.77
N ALA A 152 -7.29 -2.07 -13.51
CA ALA A 152 -6.61 -1.42 -12.39
C ALA A 152 -5.31 -2.17 -12.07
N VAL A 153 -4.19 -1.46 -12.06
CA VAL A 153 -2.92 -1.99 -11.57
C VAL A 153 -2.69 -1.41 -10.18
N VAL A 154 -2.62 -2.29 -9.18
CA VAL A 154 -2.54 -1.92 -7.75
C VAL A 154 -1.52 -2.81 -7.03
N GLY A 155 -1.00 -2.33 -5.91
CA GLY A 155 -0.10 -3.12 -5.07
C GLY A 155 -0.82 -4.33 -4.45
N LEU A 156 -0.12 -5.46 -4.32
CA LEU A 156 -0.67 -6.72 -3.77
C LEU A 156 -1.36 -6.54 -2.41
N ALA A 157 -0.85 -5.65 -1.56
CA ALA A 157 -1.43 -5.37 -0.24
C ALA A 157 -2.86 -4.80 -0.29
N HIS A 158 -3.28 -4.24 -1.43
CA HIS A 158 -4.58 -3.61 -1.63
C HIS A 158 -5.60 -4.52 -2.33
N MET A 159 -5.16 -5.59 -3.02
CA MET A 159 -6.03 -6.46 -3.83
C MET A 159 -7.25 -6.97 -3.05
N ASP A 160 -7.03 -7.62 -1.90
CA ASP A 160 -8.10 -8.15 -1.04
C ASP A 160 -9.04 -7.03 -0.54
N GLY A 161 -8.49 -5.86 -0.22
CA GLY A 161 -9.26 -4.73 0.31
C GLY A 161 -10.14 -4.10 -0.75
N ILE A 162 -9.61 -3.92 -1.96
CA ILE A 162 -10.35 -3.42 -3.12
C ILE A 162 -11.47 -4.38 -3.49
N GLU A 163 -11.21 -5.69 -3.58
CA GLU A 163 -12.25 -6.70 -3.87
C GLU A 163 -13.39 -6.63 -2.84
N HIS A 164 -13.05 -6.54 -1.55
CA HIS A 164 -14.03 -6.43 -0.48
C HIS A 164 -14.86 -5.14 -0.55
N GLU A 165 -14.20 -3.99 -0.66
CA GLU A 165 -14.84 -2.68 -0.74
C GLU A 165 -15.67 -2.51 -2.03
N TRP A 166 -15.26 -3.19 -3.12
CA TRP A 166 -16.03 -3.24 -4.35
C TRP A 166 -17.37 -3.93 -4.13
N LEU A 167 -17.38 -5.14 -3.56
CA LEU A 167 -18.61 -5.91 -3.30
C LEU A 167 -19.55 -5.20 -2.32
N LEU A 168 -19.01 -4.63 -1.23
CA LEU A 168 -19.81 -3.88 -0.27
C LEU A 168 -20.57 -2.72 -0.92
N GLN A 169 -19.94 -2.02 -1.87
CA GLN A 169 -20.58 -0.90 -2.56
C GLN A 169 -21.59 -1.34 -3.63
N ASP A 170 -21.42 -2.54 -4.22
CA ASP A 170 -22.44 -3.13 -5.10
C ASP A 170 -23.69 -3.49 -4.28
N ASP A 171 -23.54 -4.13 -3.13
CA ASP A 171 -24.66 -4.50 -2.26
C ASP A 171 -25.47 -3.27 -1.80
N LEU A 172 -24.78 -2.16 -1.49
CA LEU A 172 -25.43 -0.88 -1.16
C LEU A 172 -26.17 -0.25 -2.35
N GLN A 173 -25.76 -0.53 -3.58
CA GLN A 173 -26.39 -0.02 -4.80
C GLN A 173 -27.55 -0.90 -5.28
N THR A 174 -27.49 -2.22 -5.05
CA THR A 174 -28.49 -3.20 -5.48
C THR A 174 -29.59 -3.48 -4.45
N GLY A 175 -29.73 -2.61 -3.43
CA GLY A 175 -30.57 -2.81 -2.25
C GLY A 175 -31.83 -3.66 -2.48
N HIS A 176 -31.82 -4.89 -1.97
CA HIS A 176 -33.04 -5.62 -1.71
C HIS A 176 -33.79 -4.84 -0.62
N SER A 177 -34.86 -4.16 -1.04
CA SER A 177 -35.91 -3.59 -0.19
C SER A 177 -36.97 -4.66 0.11
#